data_AF-A0A967I7E7-F1
#
_entry.id   AF-A0A967I7E7-F1
#
_cell.length_a   1.000
_cell.length_b   1.000
_cell.length_c   1.000
_cell.angle_alpha   90.00
_cell.angle_beta   90.00
_cell.angle_gamma   90.00
#
_symmetry.space_group_name_H-M   'P 1'
#
loop_
_entity.id
_entity.type
_entity.pdbx_description
1 polymer ?
#
loop_
_entity_poly.entity_id
_entity_poly.type
_entity_poly.pdbx_seq_one_letter_code
_entity_poly.pdbx_strand_id
1 'polypeptide(L)' 'DRISVSFEYEWHDESAGRWVRSRGSEQWVIGSDGLIRCLDKQISDDPIDLDA' A
#
# COMPACT_ATOMS: atom_id res chain seq x y z
N ASP A 1 -6.16 -20.21 0.02
CA ASP A 1 -5.05 -19.89 -0.91
C ASP A 1 -5.17 -18.52 -1.58
N ARG A 2 -6.14 -17.67 -1.21
CA ARG A 2 -6.13 -16.23 -1.54
C ARG A 2 -6.31 -15.37 -0.31
N ILE A 3 -5.61 -14.23 -0.25
CA ILE A 3 -5.72 -13.22 0.80
C ILE A 3 -5.87 -11.86 0.15
N SER A 4 -6.81 -11.06 0.65
CA SER A 4 -6.98 -9.65 0.29
C SER A 4 -6.58 -8.79 1.47
N VAL A 5 -5.66 -7.85 1.26
CA VAL A 5 -5.16 -6.93 2.28
C VAL A 5 -5.49 -5.51 1.85
N SER A 6 -5.90 -4.67 2.79
CA SER A 6 -6.00 -3.22 2.63
C SER A 6 -5.09 -2.56 3.65
N PHE A 7 -4.39 -1.51 3.24
CA PHE A 7 -3.43 -0.82 4.08
C PHE A 7 -3.37 0.68 3.75
N GLU A 8 -2.90 1.45 4.71
CA GLU A 8 -2.65 2.89 4.58
C GLU A 8 -1.32 3.20 5.28
N TYR A 9 -0.50 4.03 4.66
CA TYR A 9 0.74 4.51 5.25
C TYR A 9 1.02 5.95 4.83
N GLU A 10 1.77 6.66 5.66
CA GLU A 10 2.15 8.05 5.42
C GLU A 10 3.65 8.17 5.27
N TRP A 11 4.07 9.09 4.40
CA TRP A 11 5.46 9.37 4.15
C TRP A 11 5.63 10.83 3.71
N HIS A 12 6.84 11.34 3.88
CA HIS A 12 7.19 12.71 3.52
C HIS A 12 7.95 12.71 2.18
N ASP A 13 7.38 13.36 1.17
CA ASP A 13 8.04 13.61 -0.10
C ASP A 13 8.99 14.81 0.06
N GLU A 14 10.26 14.53 0.34
CA GLU A 14 11.28 15.57 0.53
C GLU A 14 11.50 16.44 -0.71
N SER A 15 11.25 15.93 -1.92
CA SER A 15 11.47 16.68 -3.15
C SER A 15 10.35 17.69 -3.39
N ALA A 16 9.12 17.33 -3.06
CA ALA A 16 7.95 18.23 -3.16
C ALA A 16 7.68 19.01 -1.86
N GLY A 17 8.36 18.69 -0.76
CA GLY A 17 8.19 19.32 0.55
C GLY A 17 6.80 19.12 1.15
N ARG A 18 6.18 17.95 0.94
CA ARG A 18 4.81 17.67 1.37
C ARG A 18 4.65 16.27 1.95
N TRP A 19 3.66 16.10 2.82
CA TRP A 19 3.24 14.79 3.27
C TRP A 19 2.29 14.14 2.26
N VAL A 20 2.41 12.81 2.15
CA VAL A 20 1.61 11.99 1.25
C VAL A 20 1.08 10.81 2.06
N ARG A 21 -0.19 10.50 1.85
CA ARG A 21 -0.82 9.29 2.35
C ARG A 21 -1.11 8.37 1.19
N SER A 22 -0.56 7.18 1.29
CA SER A 22 -0.72 6.13 0.29
C SER A 22 -1.73 5.12 0.80
N ARG A 23 -2.79 4.87 0.02
CA ARG A 23 -3.77 3.83 0.30
C ARG A 23 -3.60 2.71 -0.70
N GLY A 24 -3.53 1.49 -0.20
CA GLY A 24 -3.26 0.35 -1.05
C GLY A 24 -4.15 -0.85 -0.77
N SER A 25 -4.31 -1.66 -1.81
CA SER A 25 -4.86 -3.00 -1.72
C SER A 25 -3.88 -3.99 -2.33
N GLU A 26 -3.77 -5.15 -1.69
CA GLU A 26 -2.96 -6.26 -2.17
C GLU A 26 -3.78 -7.53 -2.25
N GLN A 27 -3.60 -8.27 -3.33
CA GLN A 27 -4.20 -9.57 -3.56
C GLN A 27 -3.10 -10.61 -3.66
N TRP A 28 -3.09 -11.56 -2.74
CA TRP A 28 -2.07 -12.60 -2.68
C TRP A 28 -2.65 -13.95 -3.04
N VAL A 29 -1.89 -14.74 -3.81
CA VAL A 29 -2.13 -16.17 -3.98
C VAL A 29 -1.09 -16.92 -3.15
N ILE A 30 -1.52 -17.74 -2.20
CA ILE A 30 -0.65 -18.51 -1.31
C ILE A 30 -0.58 -19.96 -1.82
N GLY A 31 0.64 -20.45 -2.06
CA GLY A 31 0.90 -21.83 -2.43
C GLY A 31 0.70 -22.81 -1.27
N SER A 32 0.68 -24.11 -1.57
CA SER A 32 0.52 -25.17 -0.57
C SER A 32 1.68 -25.26 0.43
N ASP A 33 2.83 -24.68 0.11
CA ASP A 33 4.00 -24.53 0.98
C ASP A 33 3.94 -23.27 1.86
N GLY A 34 2.84 -22.51 1.80
CA GLY A 34 2.63 -21.29 2.57
C GLY A 34 3.31 -20.05 1.99
N LEU A 35 4.01 -20.16 0.86
CA LEU A 35 4.67 -19.04 0.20
C LEU A 35 3.74 -18.29 -0.75
N ILE A 36 3.92 -16.98 -0.87
CA ILE A 36 3.21 -16.16 -1.87
C ILE A 36 3.70 -16.55 -3.27
N ARG A 37 2.77 -16.87 -4.17
CA ARG A 37 3.04 -17.22 -5.58
C ARG A 37 2.74 -16.07 -6.53
N CYS A 38 1.74 -15.26 -6.19
CA CYS A 38 1.36 -14.05 -6.93
C CYS A 38 0.99 -12.96 -5.95
N LEU A 39 1.38 -11.72 -6.27
CA LEU A 39 1.02 -10.52 -5.53
C LEU A 39 0.66 -9.44 -6.54
N ASP A 40 -0.62 -9.07 -6.54
CA ASP A 40 -1.11 -7.91 -7.28
C ASP A 40 -1.33 -6.77 -6.30
N LYS A 41 -0.72 -5.61 -6.60
CA LYS A 41 -0.78 -4.43 -5.74
C LYS A 41 -1.33 -3.24 -6.50
N GLN A 42 -2.28 -2.54 -5.89
CA GLN A 42 -2.76 -1.24 -6.33
C GLN A 42 -2.57 -0.24 -5.21
N ILE A 43 -1.96 0.90 -5.51
CA ILE A 43 -1.74 2.01 -4.57
C ILE A 43 -2.19 3.30 -5.23
N SER A 44 -2.86 4.16 -4.45
CA SER A 44 -3.15 5.54 -4.76
C SER A 44 -2.48 6.45 -3.74
N ASP A 45 -1.83 7.50 -4.22
CA ASP A 45 -1.11 8.47 -3.42
C ASP A 45 -1.87 9.80 -3.39
N ASP A 46 -2.20 10.28 -2.20
CA ASP A 46 -2.87 11.56 -2.01
C ASP A 46 -2.02 12.49 -1.13
N PRO A 47 -1.74 13.73 -1.57
CA PRO A 47 -1.16 14.73 -0.70
C PRO A 47 -2.05 14.97 0.52
N ILE A 48 -1.44 15.10 1.69
CA ILE A 48 -2.14 15.44 2.93
C ILE A 48 -1.49 16.65 3.58
N ASP A 49 -2.31 17.42 4.29
CA ASP A 49 -1.85 18.43 5.22
C ASP A 49 -1.87 17.83 6.63
N LEU A 50 -0.76 17.93 7.37
CA LEU A 50 -0.68 17.41 8.73
C LEU A 50 -1.25 18.38 9.77
N ASP A 51 -1.48 19.64 9.39
CA ASP A 51 -1.95 20.70 10.29
C ASP A 51 -3.47 20.93 10.18
N ALA A 52 -4.19 20.10 9.41
CA ALA A 52 -5.63 20.19 9.18
C ALA A 52 -6.49 19.57 10.30
#